data_AF-A0A2P6PJZ6-F1
#
_entry.id   AF-A0A2P6PJZ6-F1
#
_cell.length_a   1.000
_cell.length_b   1.000
_cell.length_c   1.000
_cell.angle_alpha   90.00
_cell.angle_beta   90.00
_cell.angle_gamma   90.00
#
_symmetry.space_group_name_H-M   'P 1'
#
loop_
_entity.id
_entity.type
_entity.pdbx_description
1 polymer ?
#
loop_
_entity_poly.entity_id
_entity_poly.type
_entity_poly.pdbx_seq_one_letter_code
_entity_poly.pdbx_strand_id
1 'polypeptide(L)'
;MERTRKAHCLVLTYPTQGHINPMLQFAKLLHHKGLKVTLVTTHFLLNSLQLHAGSSKCNIALETISDGYDEGGYATAESTDAYLNRFWEIDFN
;
A
#
# COMPACT_ATOMS: atom_id res chain seq x y z
N MET A 1 6.20 3.18 34.63
CA MET A 1 5.45 2.46 33.58
C MET A 1 6.31 2.46 32.33
N GLU A 2 6.88 1.32 31.97
CA GLU A 2 7.65 1.17 30.74
C GLU A 2 6.66 1.16 29.56
N ARG A 3 6.77 2.12 28.64
CA ARG A 3 5.97 2.10 27.42
C ARG A 3 6.53 0.99 26.54
N THR A 4 5.88 -0.17 26.52
CA THR A 4 6.16 -1.23 25.55
C THR A 4 5.86 -0.69 24.15
N ARG A 5 6.88 -0.15 23.49
CA ARG A 5 6.80 0.27 22.08
C ARG A 5 6.73 -0.99 21.23
N LYS A 6 5.52 -1.42 20.87
CA LYS A 6 5.33 -2.46 19.86
C LYS A 6 5.76 -1.92 18.50
N ALA A 7 6.62 -2.65 17.81
CA ALA A 7 7.00 -2.31 16.45
C ALA A 7 5.77 -2.28 15.53
N HIS A 8 5.68 -1.25 14.70
CA HIS A 8 4.64 -1.08 13.69
C HIS A 8 5.33 -0.97 12.33
N CYS A 9 5.05 -1.92 11.45
CA CYS A 9 5.57 -1.94 10.09
C CYS A 9 4.58 -1.30 9.12
N LEU A 10 5.05 -0.32 8.34
CA LEU A 10 4.39 0.11 7.12
C LEU A 10 4.92 -0.71 5.96
N VAL A 11 4.01 -1.33 5.22
CA VAL A 11 4.31 -2.10 4.01
C VAL A 11 3.77 -1.31 2.83
N LEU A 12 4.66 -0.66 2.07
CA LEU A 12 4.27 0.14 0.91
C LEU A 12 4.33 -0.72 -0.36
N THR A 13 3.21 -0.82 -1.08
CA THR A 13 3.14 -1.60 -2.33
C THR A 13 3.44 -0.73 -3.54
N TYR A 14 4.34 -1.18 -4.41
CA TYR A 14 4.48 -0.58 -5.73
C TYR A 14 3.19 -0.82 -6.54
N PRO A 15 2.67 0.19 -7.26
CA PRO A 15 1.32 0.14 -7.81
C PRO A 15 1.22 -0.59 -9.15
N THR A 16 1.66 -1.85 -9.18
CA THR A 16 1.47 -2.76 -10.31
C THR A 16 0.89 -4.08 -9.85
N GLN A 17 -0.01 -4.65 -10.67
CA GLN A 17 -0.79 -5.84 -10.31
C GLN A 17 0.07 -7.02 -9.84
N GLY A 18 1.27 -7.20 -10.43
CA GLY A 18 2.21 -8.26 -10.05
C GLY A 18 2.80 -8.13 -8.64
N HIS A 19 2.81 -6.93 -8.06
CA HIS A 19 3.41 -6.67 -6.74
C HIS A 19 2.39 -6.68 -5.60
N ILE A 20 1.10 -6.41 -5.87
CA ILE A 20 0.05 -6.30 -4.85
C ILE A 20 -0.10 -7.60 -4.03
N ASN A 21 -0.25 -8.74 -4.71
CA ASN A 21 -0.47 -10.03 -4.05
C ASN A 21 0.72 -10.48 -3.18
N PRO A 22 1.97 -10.47 -3.69
CA PRO A 22 3.14 -10.76 -2.87
C PRO A 22 3.22 -9.88 -1.62
N MET A 23 2.97 -8.57 -1.76
CA MET A 23 3.07 -7.64 -0.63
C MET A 23 1.95 -7.84 0.39
N LEU A 24 0.72 -8.16 -0.05
CA LEU A 24 -0.37 -8.52 0.87
C LEU A 24 -0.05 -9.81 1.66
N GLN A 25 0.51 -10.83 1.02
CA GLN A 25 0.92 -12.05 1.70
C GLN A 25 2.07 -11.80 2.68
N PHE A 26 3.04 -10.97 2.29
CA PHE A 26 4.11 -10.53 3.19
C PHE A 26 3.56 -9.81 4.43
N ALA A 27 2.62 -8.87 4.26
CA ALA A 27 1.96 -8.18 5.36
C ALA A 27 1.21 -9.15 6.29
N LYS A 28 0.53 -10.18 5.74
CA LYS A 28 -0.11 -11.25 6.52
C LYS A 28 0.89 -12.06 7.34
N LEU A 29 2.05 -12.38 6.78
CA LEU A 29 3.12 -13.06 7.50
C LEU A 29 3.66 -12.21 8.66
N LEU A 30 3.91 -10.92 8.44
CA LEU A 30 4.36 -10.01 9.50
C LEU A 30 3.33 -9.89 10.62
N HIS A 31 2.05 -9.76 10.28
CA HIS A 31 0.96 -9.71 11.25
C HIS A 31 0.87 -11.01 12.06
N HIS A 32 0.98 -12.17 11.40
CA HIS A 32 0.97 -13.47 12.06
C HIS A 32 2.16 -13.65 13.03
N LYS A 33 3.28 -12.98 12.80
CA LYS A 33 4.43 -12.93 13.71
C LYS A 33 4.24 -11.98 14.90
N GLY A 34 3.07 -11.34 15.04
CA GLY A 34 2.71 -10.50 16.18
C GLY A 34 3.04 -9.01 16.01
N LEU A 35 3.43 -8.58 14.81
CA LEU A 35 3.68 -7.17 14.51
C LEU A 35 2.37 -6.44 14.20
N LYS A 36 2.30 -5.16 14.59
CA LYS A 36 1.29 -4.26 14.02
C LYS A 36 1.71 -3.94 12.59
N VAL A 37 0.80 -4.06 11.64
CA VAL A 37 1.09 -3.87 10.22
C VAL A 37 0.01 -2.97 9.60
N THR A 38 0.46 -1.98 8.83
CA THR A 38 -0.38 -1.23 7.91
C THR A 38 0.14 -1.45 6.49
N LEU A 39 -0.72 -1.96 5.62
CA LEU A 39 -0.47 -2.02 4.19
C LEU A 39 -0.85 -0.67 3.59
N VAL A 40 0.07 -0.04 2.88
CA VAL A 40 -0.13 1.24 2.21
C VAL A 40 -0.07 1.03 0.70
N THR A 41 -1.05 1.56 -0.01
CA THR A 41 -1.19 1.46 -1.47
C THR A 41 -1.60 2.82 -2.06
N THR A 42 -1.72 2.93 -3.38
CA THR A 42 -2.22 4.15 -4.02
C THR A 42 -3.75 4.17 -4.05
N HIS A 43 -4.37 5.36 -4.10
CA HIS A 43 -5.83 5.49 -4.17
C HIS A 43 -6.45 4.66 -5.29
N PHE A 44 -5.83 4.69 -6.47
CA PHE A 44 -6.27 3.92 -7.64
C PHE A 44 -6.40 2.42 -7.35
N LEU A 45 -5.51 1.85 -6.53
CA LEU A 45 -5.46 0.42 -6.25
C LEU A 45 -6.31 -0.03 -5.06
N LEU A 46 -6.92 0.91 -4.33
CA LEU A 46 -7.75 0.60 -3.17
C LEU A 46 -8.88 -0.37 -3.53
N ASN A 47 -9.56 -0.15 -4.66
CA ASN A 47 -10.67 -0.98 -5.11
C ASN A 47 -10.24 -2.42 -5.38
N SER A 48 -9.08 -2.63 -6.00
CA SER A 48 -8.53 -3.97 -6.26
C SER A 48 -8.14 -4.70 -4.98
N LEU A 49 -7.63 -3.97 -3.97
CA LEU A 49 -7.19 -4.54 -2.70
C LEU A 49 -8.34 -4.85 -1.74
N GLN A 50 -9.42 -4.06 -1.73
CA GLN A 50 -10.61 -4.36 -0.92
C GLN A 50 -11.23 -5.71 -1.30
N LEU A 51 -11.21 -6.07 -2.59
CA LEU A 51 -11.64 -7.39 -3.09
C LEU A 51 -10.81 -8.55 -2.54
N HIS A 52 -9.55 -8.31 -2.15
CA HIS A 52 -8.62 -9.34 -1.66
C HIS A 52 -8.46 -9.34 -0.13
N ALA A 53 -8.66 -8.20 0.52
CA ALA A 53 -8.59 -8.06 1.97
C ALA A 53 -9.87 -8.56 2.67
N GLY A 54 -11.04 -8.38 2.06
CA GLY A 54 -12.35 -8.77 2.63
C GLY A 54 -12.57 -10.28 2.81
N SER A 55 -11.69 -11.12 2.26
CA SER A 55 -11.81 -12.59 2.34
C SER A 55 -11.05 -13.20 3.53
N SER A 56 -10.16 -12.46 4.20
CA SER A 56 -9.26 -13.03 5.21
C SER A 56 -9.58 -12.55 6.63
N LYS A 57 -9.64 -13.49 7.60
CA LYS A 57 -9.69 -13.27 9.07
C LYS A 57 -8.51 -12.43 9.65
N CYS A 58 -7.69 -11.82 8.80
CA CYS A 58 -6.47 -11.11 9.16
C CYS A 58 -6.75 -9.60 9.10
N ASN A 59 -6.87 -8.97 10.26
CA ASN A 59 -7.24 -7.55 10.38
C ASN A 59 -5.99 -6.65 10.22
N ILE A 60 -5.43 -6.62 9.00
CA ILE A 60 -4.34 -5.71 8.63
C ILE A 60 -4.98 -4.37 8.25
N ALA A 61 -4.47 -3.27 8.81
CA ALA A 61 -4.92 -1.94 8.42
C ALA A 61 -4.52 -1.67 6.97
N LEU A 62 -5.44 -1.15 6.17
CA LEU A 62 -5.20 -0.72 4.80
C LEU A 62 -5.35 0.80 4.75
N GLU A 63 -4.30 1.48 4.29
CA GLU A 63 -4.27 2.92 4.10
C GLU A 63 -3.86 3.24 2.66
N THR A 64 -4.18 4.45 2.22
CA THR A 64 -3.88 4.91 0.87
C THR A 64 -3.11 6.21 0.87
N ILE A 65 -2.21 6.34 -0.11
CA ILE A 65 -1.55 7.59 -0.49
C ILE A 65 -1.95 7.97 -1.92
N SER A 66 -1.80 9.24 -2.25
CA SER A 66 -1.89 9.66 -3.65
C SER A 66 -0.62 9.24 -4.40
N ASP A 67 -0.76 8.92 -5.67
CA ASP A 67 0.35 8.81 -6.62
C ASP A 67 0.30 9.88 -7.72
N GLY A 68 -0.63 10.83 -7.59
CA GLY A 68 -0.88 11.86 -8.57
C GLY A 68 -1.69 11.38 -9.78
N TYR A 69 -2.11 10.11 -9.78
CA TYR A 69 -2.95 9.46 -10.80
C TYR A 69 -4.12 8.69 -10.15
N ASP A 70 -4.74 9.28 -9.13
CA ASP A 70 -5.70 8.58 -8.26
C ASP A 70 -6.91 7.96 -8.99
N GLU A 71 -7.35 8.56 -10.10
CA GLU A 71 -8.49 8.09 -10.90
C GLU A 71 -8.11 7.08 -11.99
N GLY A 72 -6.99 7.32 -12.68
CA GLY A 72 -6.61 6.60 -13.91
C GLY A 72 -5.44 5.64 -13.76
N GLY A 73 -4.72 5.74 -12.64
CA GLY A 73 -3.51 4.99 -12.35
C GLY A 73 -2.41 5.18 -13.39
N TYR A 74 -1.44 4.27 -13.34
CA TYR A 74 -0.30 4.26 -14.27
C TYR A 74 -0.70 4.31 -15.75
N ALA A 75 -1.85 3.74 -16.13
CA ALA A 75 -2.30 3.70 -17.53
C ALA A 75 -2.59 5.08 -18.13
N THR A 76 -2.75 6.11 -17.28
CA THR A 76 -2.94 7.50 -17.70
C THR A 76 -1.66 8.33 -17.73
N ALA A 77 -0.52 7.75 -17.33
CA ALA A 77 0.77 8.40 -17.46
C ALA A 77 1.30 8.28 -18.91
N GLU A 78 1.93 9.35 -19.40
CA GLU A 78 2.53 9.37 -20.74
C GLU A 78 3.74 8.43 -20.87
N SER A 79 4.45 8.20 -19.76
CA SER A 79 5.61 7.33 -19.66
C SER A 79 5.89 6.93 -18.21
N THR A 80 6.81 5.98 -18.00
CA THR A 80 7.29 5.62 -16.67
C THR A 80 7.94 6.81 -15.96
N ASP A 81 8.72 7.62 -16.67
CA ASP A 81 9.38 8.80 -16.10
C ASP A 81 8.37 9.88 -15.69
N ALA A 82 7.34 10.10 -16.52
CA ALA A 82 6.26 11.03 -16.19
C ALA A 82 5.53 10.60 -14.90
N TYR A 83 5.25 9.29 -14.78
CA TYR A 83 4.64 8.73 -13.58
C TYR A 83 5.50 8.95 -12.33
N LEU A 84 6.78 8.58 -12.39
CA LEU A 84 7.70 8.69 -11.24
C LEU A 84 7.93 10.15 -10.84
N ASN A 85 8.11 11.06 -11.79
CA ASN A 85 8.28 12.49 -11.50
C ASN A 85 7.06 13.03 -10.76
N ARG A 86 5.85 12.71 -11.24
CA ARG A 86 4.61 13.13 -10.60
C ARG A 86 4.47 12.55 -9.19
N PHE A 87 4.79 11.27 -9.01
CA PHE A 87 4.78 10.61 -7.69
C PHE A 87 5.70 11.30 -6.68
N TRP A 88 6.87 11.79 -7.11
CA TRP A 88 7.79 12.50 -6.23
C TRP A 88 7.37 13.94 -5.94
N GLU A 89 6.69 14.63 -6.86
CA GLU A 89 6.26 16.02 -6.68
C GLU A 89 5.14 16.19 -5.64
N ILE A 90 4.24 15.22 -5.53
CA ILE A 90 3.05 15.32 -4.67
C ILE A 90 3.37 15.26 -3.17
N ASP A 91 4.51 14.68 -2.78
CA ASP A 91 4.90 14.50 -1.36
C ASP A 91 5.54 15.76 -0.75
N PHE A 92 5.85 16.80 -1.54
CA PHE A 92 6.58 17.99 -1.09
C PHE A 92 5.81 19.32 -1.19
N ASN A 93 4.48 19.30 -1.31
CA ASN A 93 3.64 20.51 -1.32
C ASN A 93 2.77 20.65 -0.08
#